data_AF-A0A853H5Y8-F1
#
_entry.id   AF-A0A853H5Y8-F1
#
_cell.length_a   1.000
_cell.length_b   1.000
_cell.length_c   1.000
_cell.angle_alpha   90.00
_cell.angle_beta   90.00
_cell.angle_gamma   90.00
#
_symmetry.space_group_name_H-M   'P 1'
#
loop_
_entity.id
_entity.type
_entity.pdbx_description
1 polymer ?
#
loop_
_entity_poly.entity_id
_entity_poly.type
_entity_poly.pdbx_seq_one_letter_code
_entity_poly.pdbx_strand_id
1 'polypeptide(L)'
;MHRAAREADLAPLTNLATLRAEVAFVQDLDSLDVLYDKKGDEVRPIASISKLMTALVIAEAKQPMDDILTISDADVDRLRYSRSRLAVGTQLSRADMLHLALMSSENRAAHALGRYYPGGMPAFVRAMNDKARALGMRNTHFVEPTGLSSDNVSTSRDLVKLLRAASEHKLIHRYTTDDKYKVTVGRGRQLVYNNTNRLVGNSKWDIKVSKTGFINEAGECLVMLARIDQRDVAIVLLNSSNHSRIGDAVRLRTLLVENENKLAML
;
A
#
# COMPACT_ATOMS: atom_id res chain seq x y z
N MET A 1 26.15 -10.67 36.25
CA MET A 1 24.79 -11.21 36.07
C MET A 1 24.28 -10.80 34.69
N HIS A 2 24.65 -11.58 33.67
CA HIS A 2 24.18 -11.41 32.30
C HIS A 2 22.89 -12.23 32.12
N ARG A 3 21.81 -11.57 31.71
CA ARG A 3 20.59 -12.25 31.26
C ARG A 3 20.77 -12.52 29.77
N ALA A 4 21.03 -13.77 29.42
CA ALA A 4 21.11 -14.23 28.03
C ALA A 4 19.76 -14.01 27.34
N ALA A 5 19.79 -13.38 26.17
CA ALA A 5 18.66 -13.29 25.27
C ALA A 5 18.31 -14.72 24.82
N ARG A 6 17.04 -15.11 24.94
CA ARG A 6 16.53 -16.32 24.29
C ARG A 6 16.36 -15.97 22.81
N GLU A 7 17.28 -16.44 21.97
CA GLU A 7 16.99 -16.66 20.55
C GLU A 7 15.89 -17.72 20.49
N ALA A 8 14.65 -17.29 20.27
CA ALA A 8 13.61 -18.19 19.81
C ALA A 8 13.94 -18.50 18.35
N ASP A 9 14.52 -19.68 18.13
CA ASP A 9 14.84 -20.23 16.82
C ASP A 9 13.52 -20.45 16.07
N LEU A 10 13.04 -19.40 15.39
CA LEU A 10 11.89 -19.47 14.49
C LEU A 10 12.29 -20.40 13.34
N ALA A 11 11.92 -21.68 13.46
CA ALA A 11 12.06 -22.62 12.37
C ALA A 11 11.51 -21.96 11.09
N PRO A 12 12.32 -21.79 10.03
CA PRO A 12 11.87 -21.14 8.81
C PRO A 12 10.59 -21.82 8.36
N LEU A 13 9.59 -21.02 7.97
CA LEU A 13 8.30 -21.49 7.44
C LEU A 13 8.54 -22.36 6.19
N THR A 14 8.92 -23.61 6.39
CA THR A 14 9.47 -24.54 5.38
C THR A 14 8.40 -25.12 4.47
N ASN A 15 7.12 -24.84 4.75
CA ASN A 15 5.97 -25.27 3.94
C ASN A 15 5.36 -24.13 3.08
N LEU A 16 6.15 -23.09 2.75
CA LEU A 16 5.72 -21.92 1.97
C LEU A 16 5.85 -22.07 0.44
N ALA A 17 6.14 -23.29 -0.05
CA ALA A 17 6.13 -23.62 -1.48
C ALA A 17 4.74 -23.43 -2.17
N THR A 18 3.71 -23.00 -1.42
CA THR A 18 2.34 -22.81 -1.88
C THR A 18 1.96 -21.35 -2.20
N LEU A 19 2.87 -20.39 -2.00
CA LEU A 19 2.59 -19.00 -2.38
C LEU A 19 2.71 -18.81 -3.90
N ARG A 20 1.68 -18.20 -4.48
CA ARG A 20 1.60 -17.91 -5.92
C ARG A 20 2.21 -16.56 -6.29
N ALA A 21 2.48 -15.69 -5.31
CA ALA A 21 3.34 -14.53 -5.46
C ALA A 21 4.76 -14.93 -5.85
N GLU A 22 5.30 -14.32 -6.90
CA GLU A 22 6.70 -14.51 -7.29
C GLU A 22 7.67 -13.89 -6.28
N VAL A 23 7.26 -12.78 -5.66
CA VAL A 23 8.00 -12.11 -4.59
C VAL A 23 7.10 -11.97 -3.37
N ALA A 24 7.63 -12.35 -2.21
CA ALA A 24 6.93 -12.26 -0.95
C ALA A 24 7.90 -11.96 0.19
N PHE A 25 7.53 -11.06 1.09
CA PHE A 25 8.34 -10.69 2.25
C PHE A 25 7.43 -10.44 3.44
N VAL A 26 7.77 -11.03 4.58
CA VAL A 26 7.02 -10.91 5.82
C VAL A 26 7.98 -10.57 6.94
N GLN A 27 7.69 -9.50 7.68
CA GLN A 27 8.53 -9.02 8.76
C GLN A 27 7.68 -8.62 9.97
N ASP A 28 8.12 -9.03 11.14
CA ASP A 28 7.64 -8.50 12.42
C ASP A 28 8.22 -7.10 12.64
N LEU A 29 7.38 -6.09 12.86
CA LEU A 29 7.84 -4.70 13.01
C LEU A 29 8.35 -4.37 14.42
N ASP A 30 8.00 -5.17 15.42
CA ASP A 30 8.41 -5.00 16.81
C ASP A 30 9.80 -5.61 17.03
N SER A 31 10.00 -6.88 16.65
CA SER A 31 11.31 -7.55 16.78
C SER A 31 12.27 -7.28 15.62
N LEU A 32 11.74 -6.83 14.47
CA LEU A 32 12.44 -6.70 13.19
C LEU A 32 12.79 -8.04 12.52
N ASP A 33 12.32 -9.17 13.05
CA ASP A 33 12.61 -10.48 12.49
C ASP A 33 11.97 -10.66 11.11
N VAL A 34 12.76 -11.17 10.17
CA VAL A 34 12.27 -11.56 8.85
C VAL A 34 11.66 -12.95 8.97
N LEU A 35 10.33 -13.01 8.99
CA LEU A 35 9.57 -14.25 9.14
C LEU A 35 9.53 -15.03 7.83
N TYR A 36 9.57 -14.33 6.70
CA TYR A 36 9.67 -14.95 5.38
C TYR A 36 10.31 -14.02 4.35
N ASP A 37 11.18 -14.57 3.52
CA ASP A 37 11.81 -13.85 2.42
C ASP A 37 11.86 -14.72 1.15
N LYS A 38 11.10 -14.29 0.14
CA LYS A 38 11.17 -14.77 -1.23
C LYS A 38 11.49 -13.58 -2.12
N LYS A 39 12.77 -13.40 -2.42
CA LYS A 39 13.32 -12.37 -3.30
C LYS A 39 13.02 -10.93 -2.83
N GLY A 40 13.15 -10.68 -1.52
CA GLY A 40 12.82 -9.40 -0.88
C GLY A 40 13.59 -8.18 -1.39
N ASP A 41 14.75 -8.39 -2.02
CA ASP A 41 15.63 -7.37 -2.60
C ASP A 41 15.45 -7.18 -4.12
N GLU A 42 14.56 -7.92 -4.77
CA GLU A 42 14.32 -7.78 -6.20
C GLU A 42 13.57 -6.48 -6.51
N VAL A 43 14.18 -5.61 -7.31
CA VAL A 43 13.59 -4.33 -7.77
C VAL A 43 12.59 -4.61 -8.87
N ARG A 44 11.32 -4.25 -8.66
CA ARG A 44 10.26 -4.50 -9.65
C ARG A 44 9.22 -3.39 -9.69
N PRO A 45 8.41 -3.30 -10.77
CA PRO A 45 7.25 -2.43 -10.80
C PRO A 45 6.28 -2.75 -9.66
N ILE A 46 5.79 -1.71 -8.99
CA ILE A 46 4.92 -1.87 -7.80
C ILE A 46 3.48 -1.40 -8.03
N ALA A 47 3.15 -0.97 -9.25
CA ALA A 47 1.83 -0.49 -9.61
C ALA A 47 1.28 0.52 -8.57
N SER A 48 -0.02 0.47 -8.28
CA SER A 48 -0.69 1.39 -7.34
C SER A 48 -0.25 1.30 -5.87
N ILE A 49 0.71 0.45 -5.50
CA ILE A 49 1.37 0.56 -4.20
C ILE A 49 2.04 1.94 -4.06
N SER A 50 2.47 2.56 -5.18
CA SER A 50 2.98 3.94 -5.22
C SER A 50 2.08 4.96 -4.53
N LYS A 51 0.76 4.73 -4.47
CA LYS A 51 -0.19 5.66 -3.85
C LYS A 51 -0.01 5.78 -2.33
N LEU A 52 0.66 4.83 -1.67
CA LEU A 52 1.05 4.99 -0.26
C LEU A 52 2.11 6.09 -0.10
N MET A 53 3.08 6.17 -1.03
CA MET A 53 4.04 7.28 -1.04
C MET A 53 3.35 8.60 -1.34
N THR A 54 2.43 8.61 -2.32
CA THR A 54 1.58 9.78 -2.60
C THR A 54 0.85 10.26 -1.35
N ALA A 55 0.27 9.35 -0.57
CA ALA A 55 -0.44 9.69 0.64
C ALA A 55 0.45 10.25 1.74
N LEU A 56 1.64 9.69 1.95
CA LEU A 56 2.61 10.22 2.90
C LEU A 56 3.00 11.66 2.54
N VAL A 57 3.39 11.90 1.28
CA VAL A 57 3.80 13.24 0.83
C VAL A 57 2.65 14.25 0.98
N ILE A 58 1.41 13.87 0.67
CA ILE A 58 0.25 14.75 0.83
C ILE A 58 -0.04 15.02 2.32
N ALA A 59 -0.02 13.99 3.17
CA ALA A 59 -0.30 14.12 4.60
C ALA A 59 0.73 15.04 5.30
N GLU A 60 1.99 14.94 4.92
CA GLU A 60 3.08 15.74 5.50
C GLU A 60 3.16 17.17 4.94
N ALA A 61 2.62 17.42 3.75
CA ALA A 61 2.60 18.75 3.16
C ALA A 61 1.67 19.73 3.89
N LYS A 62 0.78 19.23 4.76
CA LYS A 62 -0.12 20.03 5.61
C LYS A 62 -0.96 21.07 4.85
N GLN A 63 -1.32 20.78 3.62
CA GLN A 63 -2.28 21.59 2.86
C GLN A 63 -3.70 21.42 3.43
N PRO A 64 -4.59 22.42 3.30
CA PRO A 64 -5.95 22.35 3.85
C PRO A 64 -6.76 21.19 3.25
N MET A 65 -7.15 20.18 4.02
CA MET A 65 -7.78 18.98 3.44
C MET A 65 -9.17 19.20 2.82
N ASP A 66 -9.75 20.37 3.07
CA ASP A 66 -11.04 20.85 2.55
C ASP A 66 -10.93 21.61 1.21
N ASP A 67 -9.73 21.96 0.71
CA ASP A 67 -9.66 22.62 -0.60
C ASP A 67 -10.26 21.71 -1.69
N ILE A 68 -11.00 22.34 -2.59
CA ILE A 68 -11.63 21.68 -3.71
C ILE A 68 -10.64 21.55 -4.87
N LEU A 69 -10.36 20.32 -5.26
CA LEU A 69 -9.52 19.98 -6.38
C LEU A 69 -10.40 19.58 -7.57
N THR A 70 -10.03 20.04 -8.77
CA THR A 70 -10.76 19.71 -10.01
C THR A 70 -9.99 18.69 -10.82
N ILE A 71 -10.62 17.57 -11.19
CA ILE A 71 -10.09 16.64 -12.18
C ILE A 71 -10.03 17.35 -13.54
N SER A 72 -8.85 17.37 -14.13
CA SER A 72 -8.56 17.97 -15.43
C SER A 72 -8.26 16.90 -16.49
N ASP A 73 -8.14 17.31 -17.75
CA ASP A 73 -7.70 16.43 -18.83
C ASP A 73 -6.30 15.86 -18.59
N ALA A 74 -5.43 16.59 -17.89
CA ALA A 74 -4.08 16.13 -17.53
C ALA A 74 -4.09 14.93 -16.56
N ASP A 75 -5.20 14.68 -15.85
CA ASP A 75 -5.31 13.56 -14.92
C ASP A 75 -5.84 12.28 -15.60
N VAL A 76 -6.18 12.36 -16.89
CA VAL A 76 -6.65 11.22 -17.66
C VAL A 76 -5.48 10.31 -18.01
N ASP A 77 -5.56 9.06 -17.59
CA ASP A 77 -4.61 8.03 -17.98
C ASP A 77 -4.64 7.77 -19.50
N ARG A 78 -3.52 8.07 -20.15
CA ARG A 78 -3.25 7.78 -21.57
C ARG A 78 -2.17 6.72 -21.77
N LEU A 79 -1.60 6.20 -20.68
CA LEU A 79 -0.55 5.19 -20.71
C LEU A 79 -1.13 3.78 -20.68
N ARG A 80 -2.05 3.52 -19.74
CA ARG A 80 -2.66 2.19 -19.53
C ARG A 80 -4.16 2.17 -19.84
N TYR A 81 -4.75 3.32 -20.19
CA TYR A 81 -6.17 3.47 -20.49
C TYR A 81 -7.08 2.98 -19.34
N SER A 82 -6.63 3.17 -18.09
CA SER A 82 -7.39 2.79 -16.91
C SER A 82 -8.70 3.57 -16.82
N ARG A 83 -9.76 2.87 -16.39
CA ARG A 83 -11.09 3.45 -16.23
C ARG A 83 -11.15 4.25 -14.95
N SER A 84 -11.90 5.36 -14.99
CA SER A 84 -12.23 6.17 -13.83
C SER A 84 -13.70 6.56 -13.87
N ARG A 85 -14.32 6.66 -12.69
CA ARG A 85 -15.69 7.19 -12.54
C ARG A 85 -15.69 8.70 -12.26
N LEU A 86 -14.52 9.30 -12.05
CA LEU A 86 -14.35 10.74 -11.91
C LEU A 86 -14.16 11.34 -13.31
N ALA A 87 -15.20 11.97 -13.86
CA ALA A 87 -15.11 12.65 -15.15
C ALA A 87 -14.23 13.91 -15.03
N VAL A 88 -13.67 14.38 -16.16
CA VAL A 88 -13.05 15.71 -16.23
C VAL A 88 -14.07 16.76 -15.79
N GLY A 89 -13.63 17.74 -15.00
CA GLY A 89 -14.47 18.73 -14.34
C GLY A 89 -15.07 18.28 -13.01
N THR A 90 -14.86 17.03 -12.58
CA THR A 90 -15.29 16.58 -11.24
C THR A 90 -14.50 17.34 -10.17
N GLN A 91 -15.22 17.89 -9.21
CA GLN A 91 -14.67 18.64 -8.07
C GLN A 91 -14.89 17.84 -6.79
N LEU A 92 -13.83 17.61 -6.02
CA LEU A 92 -13.86 16.94 -4.73
C LEU A 92 -12.83 17.57 -3.80
N SER A 93 -13.05 17.46 -2.48
CA SER A 93 -12.06 17.92 -1.51
C SER A 93 -10.74 17.14 -1.63
N ARG A 94 -9.62 17.72 -1.19
CA ARG A 94 -8.34 17.00 -1.10
C ARG A 94 -8.45 15.73 -0.25
N ALA A 95 -9.24 15.77 0.82
CA ALA A 95 -9.61 14.62 1.64
C ALA A 95 -10.27 13.50 0.82
N ASP A 96 -11.30 13.83 0.04
CA ASP A 96 -11.98 12.86 -0.81
C ASP A 96 -11.05 12.29 -1.87
N MET A 97 -10.24 13.13 -2.52
CA MET A 97 -9.28 12.68 -3.53
C MET A 97 -8.29 11.67 -2.93
N LEU A 98 -7.74 11.98 -1.75
CA LEU A 98 -6.80 11.09 -1.06
C LEU A 98 -7.46 9.79 -0.61
N HIS A 99 -8.69 9.88 -0.09
CA HIS A 99 -9.45 8.71 0.33
C HIS A 99 -9.73 7.76 -0.85
N LEU A 100 -10.23 8.29 -1.97
CA LEU A 100 -10.48 7.49 -3.17
C LEU A 100 -9.20 6.89 -3.76
N ALA A 101 -8.09 7.63 -3.73
CA ALA A 101 -6.78 7.15 -4.18
C ALA A 101 -6.29 5.95 -3.34
N LEU A 102 -6.49 5.96 -2.03
CA LEU A 102 -6.04 4.88 -1.14
C LEU A 102 -6.99 3.69 -1.14
N MET A 103 -8.27 3.91 -0.83
CA MET A 103 -9.29 2.87 -0.68
C MET A 103 -9.55 2.14 -2.01
N SER A 104 -9.88 2.91 -3.05
CA SER A 104 -10.33 2.38 -4.34
C SER A 104 -9.28 2.44 -5.44
N SER A 105 -8.06 2.86 -5.12
CA SER A 105 -6.98 2.99 -6.10
C SER A 105 -7.28 3.96 -7.25
N GLU A 106 -8.08 5.00 -7.00
CA GLU A 106 -8.53 5.95 -8.03
C GLU A 106 -7.34 6.75 -8.61
N ASN A 107 -7.08 6.59 -9.91
CA ASN A 107 -5.88 7.13 -10.57
C ASN A 107 -5.97 8.64 -10.81
N ARG A 108 -7.13 9.15 -11.22
CA ARG A 108 -7.29 10.58 -11.53
C ARG A 108 -7.17 11.43 -10.28
N ALA A 109 -7.70 10.94 -9.15
CA ALA A 109 -7.57 11.55 -7.85
C ALA A 109 -6.10 11.61 -7.41
N ALA A 110 -5.36 10.49 -7.51
CA ALA A 110 -3.94 10.45 -7.18
C ALA A 110 -3.10 11.39 -8.08
N HIS A 111 -3.41 11.44 -9.38
CA HIS A 111 -2.73 12.35 -10.31
C HIS A 111 -3.03 13.81 -10.00
N ALA A 112 -4.31 14.15 -9.74
CA ALA A 112 -4.72 15.49 -9.37
C ALA A 112 -4.05 15.96 -8.07
N LEU A 113 -3.92 15.09 -7.06
CA LEU A 113 -3.17 15.40 -5.83
C LEU A 113 -1.73 15.83 -6.13
N GLY A 114 -1.02 15.11 -7.00
CA GLY A 114 0.33 15.48 -7.42
C GLY A 114 0.38 16.78 -8.22
N ARG A 115 -0.62 17.02 -9.08
CA ARG A 115 -0.72 18.26 -9.89
C ARG A 115 -1.01 19.49 -9.04
N TYR A 116 -1.84 19.38 -8.01
CA TYR A 116 -2.18 20.47 -7.07
C TYR A 116 -1.17 20.67 -5.95
N TYR A 117 -0.12 19.85 -5.88
CA TYR A 117 0.95 20.05 -4.92
C TYR A 117 1.70 21.38 -5.16
N PRO A 118 2.16 22.09 -4.12
CA PRO A 118 3.00 23.28 -4.27
C PRO A 118 4.23 23.02 -5.15
N GLY A 119 4.37 23.78 -6.23
CA GLY A 119 5.40 23.55 -7.25
C GLY A 119 5.04 22.51 -8.32
N GLY A 120 3.80 22.01 -8.32
CA GLY A 120 3.21 21.13 -9.32
C GLY A 120 3.78 19.70 -9.33
N MET A 121 3.44 18.96 -10.39
CA MET A 121 3.86 17.57 -10.56
C MET A 121 5.37 17.34 -10.43
N PRO A 122 6.26 18.17 -11.03
CA PRO A 122 7.69 17.97 -10.85
C PRO A 122 8.15 18.08 -9.39
N ALA A 123 7.57 19.00 -8.61
CA ALA A 123 7.86 19.11 -7.19
C ALA A 123 7.30 17.93 -6.39
N PHE A 124 6.13 17.43 -6.78
CA PHE A 124 5.54 16.25 -6.14
C PHE A 124 6.40 15.00 -6.33
N VAL A 125 6.84 14.72 -7.55
CA VAL A 125 7.70 13.56 -7.85
C VAL A 125 9.05 13.69 -7.13
N ARG A 126 9.62 14.89 -7.04
CA ARG A 126 10.82 15.13 -6.21
C ARG A 126 10.54 14.80 -4.75
N ALA A 127 9.45 15.31 -4.17
CA ALA A 127 9.07 15.04 -2.78
C ALA A 127 8.87 13.54 -2.50
N MET A 128 8.28 12.77 -3.43
CA MET A 128 8.15 11.31 -3.32
C MET A 128 9.52 10.62 -3.23
N ASN A 129 10.47 11.00 -4.09
CA ASN A 129 11.81 10.41 -4.07
C ASN A 129 12.65 10.90 -2.88
N ASP A 130 12.49 12.15 -2.45
CA ASP A 130 13.14 12.70 -1.26
C ASP A 130 12.66 11.96 -0.01
N LYS A 131 11.35 11.71 0.10
CA LYS A 131 10.77 10.88 1.15
C LYS A 131 11.29 9.44 1.10
N ALA A 132 11.35 8.82 -0.07
CA ALA A 132 11.93 7.48 -0.22
C ALA A 132 13.37 7.43 0.33
N ARG A 133 14.22 8.39 -0.02
CA ARG A 133 15.60 8.47 0.51
C ARG A 133 15.63 8.70 2.02
N ALA A 134 14.77 9.57 2.54
CA ALA A 134 14.68 9.85 3.98
C ALA A 134 14.25 8.61 4.79
N LEU A 135 13.39 7.75 4.22
CA LEU A 135 13.01 6.47 4.81
C LEU A 135 14.09 5.38 4.61
N GLY A 136 15.20 5.67 3.91
CA GLY A 136 16.22 4.70 3.58
C GLY A 136 15.80 3.68 2.51
N MET A 137 14.83 4.01 1.67
CA MET A 137 14.36 3.18 0.56
C MET A 137 15.29 3.31 -0.66
N ARG A 138 16.49 2.72 -0.56
CA ARG A 138 17.60 2.94 -1.51
C ARG A 138 17.35 2.33 -2.90
N ASN A 139 16.45 1.36 -3.00
CA ASN A 139 16.15 0.63 -4.23
C ASN A 139 14.76 1.00 -4.77
N THR A 140 14.29 2.21 -4.45
CA THR A 140 12.96 2.71 -4.80
C THR A 140 13.07 3.96 -5.65
N HIS A 141 12.26 4.03 -6.71
CA HIS A 141 12.16 5.20 -7.56
C HIS A 141 10.72 5.45 -7.98
N PHE A 142 10.31 6.72 -7.95
CA PHE A 142 9.00 7.16 -8.42
C PHE A 142 9.15 8.17 -9.56
N VAL A 143 8.37 8.00 -10.62
CA VAL A 143 8.25 8.95 -11.74
C VAL A 143 6.89 9.65 -11.77
N GLU A 144 5.89 9.12 -11.06
CA GLU A 144 4.52 9.64 -11.05
C GLU A 144 3.70 9.10 -9.83
N PRO A 145 2.57 9.73 -9.44
CA PRO A 145 1.90 9.48 -8.15
C PRO A 145 0.89 8.32 -8.13
N THR A 146 0.60 7.70 -9.27
CA THR A 146 -0.51 6.75 -9.43
C THR A 146 -0.05 5.29 -9.42
N GLY A 147 1.15 4.98 -9.90
CA GLY A 147 1.60 3.62 -10.14
C GLY A 147 1.22 3.05 -11.52
N LEU A 148 0.93 3.91 -12.51
CA LEU A 148 0.64 3.49 -13.88
C LEU A 148 1.90 3.28 -14.71
N SER A 149 2.98 4.00 -14.40
CA SER A 149 4.29 3.74 -15.00
C SER A 149 4.92 2.49 -14.40
N SER A 150 5.50 1.64 -15.25
CA SER A 150 6.34 0.53 -14.80
C SER A 150 7.65 0.99 -14.19
N ASP A 151 8.04 2.24 -14.40
CA ASP A 151 9.28 2.83 -13.84
C ASP A 151 9.09 3.24 -12.36
N ASN A 152 7.85 3.18 -11.86
CA ASN A 152 7.60 3.19 -10.42
C ASN A 152 7.98 1.83 -9.84
N VAL A 153 9.17 1.76 -9.25
CA VAL A 153 9.79 0.51 -8.78
C VAL A 153 10.18 0.58 -7.31
N SER A 154 10.23 -0.58 -6.65
CA SER A 154 10.72 -0.72 -5.28
C SER A 154 11.13 -2.18 -5.02
N THR A 155 11.62 -2.45 -3.81
CA THR A 155 11.84 -3.80 -3.27
C THR A 155 10.89 -4.06 -2.11
N SER A 156 10.70 -5.33 -1.74
CA SER A 156 9.83 -5.65 -0.61
C SER A 156 10.35 -5.08 0.70
N ARG A 157 11.67 -5.09 0.93
CA ARG A 157 12.29 -4.49 2.12
C ARG A 157 12.05 -2.99 2.21
N ASP A 158 12.11 -2.28 1.08
CA ASP A 158 11.81 -0.85 1.04
C ASP A 158 10.32 -0.59 1.29
N LEU A 159 9.43 -1.42 0.74
CA LEU A 159 7.99 -1.31 0.99
C LEU A 159 7.60 -1.55 2.44
N VAL A 160 8.35 -2.35 3.21
CA VAL A 160 8.12 -2.45 4.67
C VAL A 160 8.39 -1.12 5.38
N LYS A 161 9.43 -0.39 4.99
CA LYS A 161 9.72 0.95 5.53
C LYS A 161 8.59 1.93 5.21
N LEU A 162 8.07 1.86 3.97
CA LEU A 162 6.91 2.63 3.55
C LEU A 162 5.66 2.30 4.37
N LEU A 163 5.37 1.01 4.61
CA LEU A 163 4.25 0.57 5.44
C LEU A 163 4.36 1.09 6.88
N ARG A 164 5.56 0.99 7.48
CA ARG A 164 5.83 1.50 8.84
C ARG A 164 5.53 2.99 8.91
N ALA A 165 6.13 3.79 8.03
CA ALA A 165 5.90 5.24 8.00
C ALA A 165 4.42 5.58 7.76
N ALA A 166 3.76 4.93 6.79
CA ALA A 166 2.34 5.15 6.51
C ALA A 166 1.43 4.86 7.73
N SER A 167 1.79 3.87 8.55
CA SER A 167 1.00 3.46 9.71
C SER A 167 1.00 4.47 10.86
N GLU A 168 1.98 5.36 10.92
CA GLU A 168 2.07 6.43 11.91
C GLU A 168 1.04 7.54 11.66
N HIS A 169 0.47 7.61 10.45
CA HIS A 169 -0.53 8.60 10.07
C HIS A 169 -1.96 8.05 10.22
N LYS A 170 -2.69 8.51 11.25
CA LYS A 170 -4.10 8.15 11.49
C LYS A 170 -5.00 8.33 10.27
N LEU A 171 -4.73 9.35 9.46
CA LEU A 171 -5.48 9.63 8.23
C LEU A 171 -5.28 8.54 7.18
N ILE A 172 -4.03 8.10 6.98
CA ILE A 172 -3.68 7.04 6.02
C ILE A 172 -4.24 5.72 6.50
N HIS A 173 -4.10 5.40 7.79
CA HIS A 173 -4.75 4.24 8.40
C HIS A 173 -6.23 4.20 8.00
N ARG A 174 -7.01 5.22 8.38
CA ARG A 174 -8.44 5.31 8.09
C ARG A 174 -8.74 5.13 6.60
N TYR A 175 -8.09 5.88 5.72
CA TYR A 175 -8.41 5.86 4.29
C TYR A 175 -8.00 4.56 3.58
N THR A 176 -7.06 3.80 4.13
CA THR A 176 -6.72 2.47 3.61
C THR A 176 -7.60 1.35 4.16
N THR A 177 -8.32 1.60 5.28
CA THR A 177 -9.12 0.60 6.00
C THR A 177 -10.62 0.86 6.00
N ASP A 178 -11.10 1.96 5.42
CA ASP A 178 -12.52 2.14 5.14
C ASP A 178 -12.94 1.11 4.07
N ASP A 179 -14.00 0.35 4.34
CA ASP A 179 -14.53 -0.69 3.43
C ASP A 179 -15.24 -0.06 2.21
N LYS A 180 -16.01 1.01 2.47
CA LYS A 180 -16.79 1.72 1.47
C LYS A 180 -16.85 3.20 1.75
N TYR A 181 -16.92 3.99 0.69
CA TYR A 181 -17.06 5.44 0.79
C TYR A 181 -17.98 5.99 -0.30
N LYS A 182 -18.70 7.05 0.02
CA LYS A 182 -19.63 7.71 -0.89
C LYS A 182 -19.20 9.16 -1.07
N VAL A 183 -19.05 9.57 -2.33
CA VAL A 183 -18.82 10.98 -2.69
C VAL A 183 -19.97 11.49 -3.54
N THR A 184 -20.30 12.76 -3.37
CA THR A 184 -21.29 13.47 -4.18
C THR A 184 -20.58 14.35 -5.19
N VAL A 185 -20.92 14.21 -6.47
CA VAL A 185 -20.29 14.93 -7.58
C VAL A 185 -21.33 15.67 -8.42
N GLY A 186 -20.92 16.79 -9.03
CA GLY A 186 -21.77 17.58 -9.92
C GLY A 186 -23.09 18.01 -9.25
N ARG A 187 -24.21 17.84 -9.94
CA ARG A 187 -25.56 18.18 -9.45
C ARG A 187 -26.16 17.12 -8.51
N GLY A 188 -25.38 16.66 -7.52
CA GLY A 188 -25.86 15.73 -6.49
C GLY A 188 -25.74 14.23 -6.83
N ARG A 189 -25.01 13.85 -7.88
CA ARG A 189 -24.82 12.42 -8.23
C ARG A 189 -23.94 11.73 -7.20
N GLN A 190 -24.42 10.64 -6.60
CA GLN A 190 -23.62 9.84 -5.67
C GLN A 190 -22.79 8.78 -6.39
N LEU A 191 -21.52 8.67 -6.04
CA LEU A 191 -20.62 7.59 -6.46
C LEU A 191 -20.19 6.78 -5.24
N VAL A 192 -20.42 5.46 -5.29
CA VAL A 192 -20.05 4.52 -4.22
C VAL A 192 -18.76 3.81 -4.58
N TYR A 193 -17.75 3.94 -3.74
CA TYR A 193 -16.42 3.35 -3.88
C TYR A 193 -16.24 2.27 -2.82
N ASN A 194 -15.56 1.17 -3.19
CA ASN A 194 -15.27 0.05 -2.28
C ASN A 194 -13.77 -0.16 -2.19
N ASN A 195 -13.31 -0.70 -1.08
CA ASN A 195 -11.91 -1.03 -0.88
C ASN A 195 -11.45 -2.10 -1.89
N THR A 196 -10.28 -1.88 -2.47
CA THR A 196 -9.67 -2.85 -3.39
C THR A 196 -9.11 -4.08 -2.66
N ASN A 197 -8.77 -3.95 -1.38
CA ASN A 197 -8.38 -5.07 -0.54
C ASN A 197 -9.61 -5.70 0.13
N ARG A 198 -10.04 -6.86 -0.35
CA ARG A 198 -11.22 -7.59 0.17
C ARG A 198 -11.05 -8.14 1.59
N LEU A 199 -9.86 -8.01 2.19
CA LEU A 199 -9.63 -8.34 3.60
C LEU A 199 -10.08 -7.21 4.54
N VAL A 200 -10.18 -5.98 4.02
CA VAL A 200 -10.71 -4.85 4.78
C VAL A 200 -12.19 -5.10 5.12
N GLY A 201 -12.59 -4.76 6.34
CA GLY A 201 -13.93 -5.03 6.86
C GLY A 201 -14.16 -6.46 7.36
N ASN A 202 -13.20 -7.38 7.16
CA ASN A 202 -13.27 -8.72 7.72
C ASN A 202 -12.83 -8.71 9.19
N SER A 203 -13.70 -9.12 10.11
CA SER A 203 -13.43 -9.12 11.56
C SER A 203 -12.26 -10.01 12.01
N LYS A 204 -11.78 -10.92 11.16
CA LYS A 204 -10.59 -11.75 11.43
C LYS A 204 -9.26 -11.02 11.17
N TRP A 205 -9.32 -9.82 10.59
CA TRP A 205 -8.17 -9.02 10.21
C TRP A 205 -8.19 -7.66 10.91
N ASP A 206 -7.14 -7.39 11.68
CA ASP A 206 -6.85 -6.07 12.23
C ASP A 206 -5.81 -5.39 11.33
N ILE A 207 -6.28 -4.68 10.30
CA ILE A 207 -5.42 -4.06 9.28
C ILE A 207 -5.12 -2.63 9.70
N LYS A 208 -3.84 -2.27 9.79
CA LYS A 208 -3.38 -0.90 10.08
C LYS A 208 -3.19 -0.09 8.80
N VAL A 209 -2.59 -0.68 7.76
CA VAL A 209 -2.42 -0.04 6.45
C VAL A 209 -2.53 -1.11 5.39
N SER A 210 -3.17 -0.83 4.26
CA SER A 210 -3.07 -1.71 3.10
C SER A 210 -3.15 -0.97 1.77
N LYS A 211 -2.55 -1.57 0.75
CA LYS A 211 -2.74 -1.13 -0.63
C LYS A 211 -2.60 -2.30 -1.58
N THR A 212 -3.46 -2.34 -2.59
CA THR A 212 -3.36 -3.26 -3.73
C THR A 212 -2.81 -2.53 -4.96
N GLY A 213 -2.25 -3.26 -5.91
CA GLY A 213 -1.82 -2.70 -7.20
C GLY A 213 -1.92 -3.72 -8.32
N PHE A 214 -2.12 -3.25 -9.54
CA PHE A 214 -2.04 -4.07 -10.75
C PHE A 214 -1.72 -3.20 -11.97
N ILE A 215 -0.69 -3.60 -12.70
CA ILE A 215 -0.46 -3.35 -14.13
C ILE A 215 0.15 -4.64 -14.68
N ASN A 216 0.14 -4.83 -16.00
CA ASN A 216 0.61 -6.09 -16.60
C ASN A 216 2.06 -6.43 -16.19
N GLU A 217 2.92 -5.41 -16.08
CA GLU A 217 4.34 -5.54 -15.74
C GLU A 217 4.60 -5.81 -14.25
N ALA A 218 3.67 -5.44 -13.36
CA ALA A 218 3.80 -5.65 -11.92
C ALA A 218 3.12 -6.94 -11.44
N GLY A 219 2.17 -7.46 -12.22
CA GLY A 219 1.19 -8.45 -11.77
C GLY A 219 0.33 -7.94 -10.61
N GLU A 220 -0.33 -8.85 -9.90
CA GLU A 220 -1.10 -8.45 -8.72
C GLU A 220 -0.22 -8.22 -7.51
N CYS A 221 -0.27 -7.01 -6.97
CA CYS A 221 0.46 -6.61 -5.77
C CYS A 221 -0.48 -6.38 -4.58
N LEU A 222 -0.02 -6.69 -3.38
CA LEU A 222 -0.62 -6.36 -2.10
C LEU A 222 0.50 -6.03 -1.10
N VAL A 223 0.39 -4.89 -0.45
CA VAL A 223 1.15 -4.61 0.76
C VAL A 223 0.19 -4.33 1.91
N MET A 224 0.54 -4.79 3.10
CA MET A 224 -0.31 -4.63 4.26
C MET A 224 0.51 -4.66 5.54
N LEU A 225 0.16 -3.80 6.50
CA LEU A 225 0.53 -3.95 7.90
C LEU A 225 -0.73 -4.36 8.66
N ALA A 226 -0.67 -5.47 9.37
CA ALA A 226 -1.79 -5.97 10.15
C ALA A 226 -1.31 -6.53 11.49
N ARG A 227 -2.17 -6.44 12.51
CA ARG A 227 -1.94 -7.17 13.76
C ARG A 227 -2.29 -8.64 13.56
N ILE A 228 -1.31 -9.51 13.67
CA ILE A 228 -1.47 -10.96 13.60
C ILE A 228 -0.88 -11.54 14.88
N ASP A 229 -1.72 -12.22 15.65
CA ASP A 229 -1.35 -12.81 16.94
C ASP A 229 -0.59 -11.85 17.87
N GLN A 230 -1.20 -10.68 18.12
CA GLN A 230 -0.63 -9.58 18.91
C GLN A 230 0.63 -8.90 18.35
N ARG A 231 1.16 -9.31 17.20
CA ARG A 231 2.34 -8.70 16.57
C ARG A 231 1.97 -7.84 15.38
N ASP A 232 2.67 -6.73 15.19
CA ASP A 232 2.54 -5.91 13.99
C ASP A 232 3.34 -6.51 12.84
N VAL A 233 2.66 -7.16 11.91
CA VAL A 233 3.30 -7.90 10.81
C VAL A 233 3.11 -7.16 9.49
N ALA A 234 4.22 -6.79 8.86
CA ALA A 234 4.25 -6.30 7.49
C ALA A 234 4.27 -7.48 6.51
N ILE A 235 3.34 -7.48 5.56
CA ILE A 235 3.21 -8.46 4.49
C ILE A 235 3.33 -7.72 3.16
N VAL A 236 4.29 -8.14 2.33
CA VAL A 236 4.49 -7.65 0.97
C VAL A 236 4.39 -8.83 0.02
N LEU A 237 3.44 -8.78 -0.90
CA LEU A 237 3.20 -9.79 -1.94
C LEU A 237 3.17 -9.09 -3.28
N LEU A 238 4.06 -9.45 -4.18
CA LEU A 238 4.21 -8.77 -5.45
C LEU A 238 4.27 -9.80 -6.59
N ASN A 239 3.68 -9.45 -7.74
CA ASN A 239 3.46 -10.33 -8.88
C ASN A 239 2.82 -11.68 -8.47
N SER A 240 1.67 -11.59 -7.80
CA SER A 240 0.81 -12.75 -7.56
C SER A 240 0.00 -13.07 -8.82
N SER A 241 -0.04 -14.35 -9.18
CA SER A 241 -0.80 -14.86 -10.32
C SER A 241 -2.24 -15.26 -9.93
N ASN A 242 -3.14 -15.38 -10.90
CA ASN A 242 -4.46 -16.00 -10.74
C ASN A 242 -5.30 -15.43 -9.58
N HIS A 243 -5.33 -14.11 -9.41
CA HIS A 243 -6.12 -13.42 -8.38
C HIS A 243 -5.79 -13.81 -6.93
N SER A 244 -4.60 -14.34 -6.69
CA SER A 244 -4.32 -15.09 -5.46
C SER A 244 -3.63 -14.30 -4.36
N ARG A 245 -3.31 -13.02 -4.54
CA ARG A 245 -2.68 -12.18 -3.48
C ARG A 245 -3.44 -12.21 -2.15
N ILE A 246 -4.78 -12.25 -2.21
CA ILE A 246 -5.64 -12.35 -1.02
C ILE A 246 -5.54 -13.76 -0.41
N GLY A 247 -5.54 -14.81 -1.24
CA GLY A 247 -5.35 -16.19 -0.78
C GLY A 247 -3.96 -16.44 -0.19
N ASP A 248 -2.92 -15.85 -0.78
CA ASP A 248 -1.54 -15.86 -0.27
C ASP A 248 -1.47 -15.19 1.11
N ALA A 249 -2.11 -14.02 1.28
CA ALA A 249 -2.18 -13.34 2.58
C ALA A 249 -2.91 -14.18 3.64
N VAL A 250 -4.03 -14.82 3.28
CA VAL A 250 -4.76 -15.72 4.19
C VAL A 250 -3.90 -16.93 4.59
N ARG A 251 -3.22 -17.57 3.64
CA ARG A 251 -2.29 -18.68 3.92
C ARG A 251 -1.17 -18.26 4.87
N LEU A 252 -0.54 -17.11 4.61
CA LEU A 252 0.50 -16.56 5.48
C LEU A 252 -0.02 -16.34 6.91
N ARG A 253 -1.18 -15.70 7.06
CA ARG A 253 -1.78 -15.48 8.39
C ARG A 253 -2.04 -16.81 9.12
N THR A 254 -2.59 -17.82 8.43
CA THR A 254 -2.82 -19.14 9.02
C THR A 254 -1.53 -19.75 9.53
N LEU A 255 -0.48 -19.74 8.70
CA LEU A 255 0.83 -20.31 9.07
C LEU A 255 1.49 -19.56 10.24
N LEU A 256 1.38 -18.23 10.27
CA LEU A 256 1.92 -17.41 11.36
C LEU A 256 1.25 -17.71 12.70
N VAL A 257 -0.08 -17.90 12.71
CA VAL A 257 -0.85 -18.26 13.91
C VAL A 257 -0.60 -19.72 14.33
N GLU A 258 -0.50 -20.65 13.38
CA GLU A 258 -0.29 -22.08 13.69
C GLU A 258 1.12 -22.38 14.23
N ASN A 259 2.15 -21.69 13.74
CA ASN A 259 3.52 -21.91 14.22
C ASN A 259 3.74 -21.42 15.66
N GLU A 260 3.07 -20.34 16.09
CA GLU A 260 3.18 -19.89 17.49
C GLU A 260 2.51 -20.85 18.46
N ASN A 261 1.36 -21.43 18.09
CA ASN A 261 0.71 -22.45 18.91
C ASN A 261 1.59 -23.68 19.14
N LYS A 262 2.50 -24.01 18.20
CA LYS A 262 3.47 -25.10 18.38
C LYS A 262 4.63 -24.73 19.31
N LEU A 263 5.05 -23.46 19.32
CA LEU A 263 6.08 -22.94 20.23
C LEU A 263 5.56 -22.75 21.66
N ALA A 264 4.28 -22.41 21.83
CA ALA A 264 3.64 -22.23 23.14
C ALA A 264 3.30 -23.54 23.88
N MET A 265 3.33 -24.69 23.18
CA MET A 265 3.07 -26.03 23.75
C MET A 265 4.34 -26.81 24.11
N LEU A 266 5.53 -26.22 23.94
CA LEU A 266 6.83 -26.78 24.34
C LEU A 266 7.37 -26.06 25.58
#